data_AF-A0A0M9VTK3-F1
#
_entry.id   AF-A0A0M9VTK3-F1
#
_cell.length_a   1.000
_cell.length_b   1.000
_cell.length_c   1.000
_cell.angle_alpha   90.00
_cell.angle_beta   90.00
_cell.angle_gamma   90.00
#
_symmetry.space_group_name_H-M   'P 1'
#
loop_
_entity.id
_entity.type
_entity.pdbx_description
1 polymer ?
#
loop_
_entity_poly.entity_id
_entity_poly.type
_entity_poly.pdbx_seq_one_letter_code
_entity_poly.pdbx_strand_id
1 'polypeptide(L)'
;MSGEFNAFFYGTLVFYSVCYGNKQPPRAIRDLHTFTPALLDNYCRHRVRFADYPGILEEDGCSVRGIFVTGLTSANLHKLDYFEGSEYKQVTTKVRLFHKSGDEEIEGETKDAIVYVYLNPKALERREWDFEEFRQQKMLRWTRQGCQF
;
A
#
# COMPACT_ATOMS: atom_id res chain seq x y z
N MET A 1 16.46 17.28 2.92
CA MET A 1 16.95 15.91 2.86
C MET A 1 15.79 15.06 2.37
N SER A 2 15.86 14.60 1.13
CA SER A 2 14.93 13.58 0.61
C SER A 2 15.12 12.32 1.44
N GLY A 3 14.02 11.69 1.85
CA GLY A 3 14.10 10.47 2.64
C GLY A 3 14.60 9.28 1.80
N GLU A 4 15.46 8.44 2.38
CA GLU A 4 16.04 7.28 1.70
C GLU A 4 15.16 6.03 1.83
N PHE A 5 14.08 6.10 2.61
CA PHE A 5 13.21 4.96 2.86
C PHE A 5 12.08 4.91 1.84
N ASN A 6 11.72 3.67 1.50
CA ASN A 6 10.58 3.37 0.65
C ASN A 6 9.60 2.49 1.41
N ALA A 7 8.31 2.73 1.25
CA ALA A 7 7.25 1.97 1.88
C ALA A 7 6.17 1.62 0.88
N PHE A 8 5.49 0.50 1.08
CA PHE A 8 4.40 0.05 0.25
C PHE A 8 3.12 -0.02 1.07
N PHE A 9 2.08 0.63 0.55
CA PHE A 9 0.78 0.76 1.18
C PHE A 9 -0.29 0.06 0.35
N TYR A 10 -1.14 -0.74 1.00
CA TYR A 10 -2.16 -1.58 0.36
C TYR A 10 -3.59 -1.32 0.87
N GLY A 11 -3.78 -0.25 1.65
CA GLY A 11 -5.01 0.00 2.39
C GLY A 11 -5.49 1.46 2.36
N THR A 12 -6.22 1.84 3.40
CA THR A 12 -6.82 3.16 3.62
C THR A 12 -5.87 4.19 4.21
N LEU A 13 -4.60 3.84 4.41
CA LEU A 13 -3.65 4.69 5.11
C LEU A 13 -3.54 6.06 4.42
N VAL A 14 -3.99 7.10 5.12
CA VAL A 14 -3.98 8.48 4.63
C VAL A 14 -2.58 9.05 4.90
N PHE A 15 -1.61 8.64 4.09
CA PHE A 15 -0.17 8.89 4.27
C PHE A 15 0.14 10.32 4.76
N TYR A 16 -0.39 11.33 4.07
CA TYR A 16 -0.14 12.72 4.45
C TYR A 16 -0.76 13.12 5.80
N SER A 17 -1.93 12.59 6.12
CA SER A 17 -2.57 12.85 7.41
C SER A 17 -1.77 12.25 8.56
N VAL A 18 -1.18 11.07 8.38
CA VAL A 18 -0.37 10.41 9.42
C VAL A 18 1.01 11.04 9.53
N CYS A 19 1.72 11.20 8.42
CA CYS A 19 3.09 11.70 8.43
C CYS A 19 3.17 13.20 8.70
N TYR A 20 2.21 13.99 8.21
CA TYR A 20 2.26 15.46 8.26
C TYR A 20 1.13 16.09 9.09
N GLY A 21 0.19 15.29 9.62
CA GLY A 21 -0.98 15.84 10.33
C GLY A 21 -1.93 16.64 9.43
N ASN A 22 -1.73 16.60 8.11
CA ASN A 22 -2.46 17.41 7.15
C ASN A 22 -2.82 16.57 5.92
N LYS A 23 -4.10 16.55 5.57
CA LYS A 23 -4.60 15.82 4.38
C LYS A 23 -4.07 16.40 3.07
N GLN A 24 -3.73 17.68 3.04
CA GLN A 24 -3.22 18.38 1.87
C GLN A 24 -1.98 19.21 2.25
N PRO A 25 -0.80 18.57 2.34
CA PRO A 25 0.42 19.29 2.62
C PRO A 25 0.82 20.17 1.42
N PRO A 26 1.65 21.20 1.65
CA PRO A 26 2.17 22.07 0.59
C PRO A 26 2.82 21.27 -0.54
N ARG A 27 2.76 21.80 -1.77
CA ARG A 27 3.29 21.15 -2.97
C ARG A 27 4.75 20.69 -2.80
N ALA A 28 5.58 21.49 -2.12
CA ALA A 28 6.96 21.13 -1.80
C ALA A 28 7.10 19.79 -1.06
N ILE A 29 6.16 19.43 -0.16
CA ILE A 29 6.18 18.14 0.55
C ILE A 29 5.67 17.03 -0.36
N ARG A 30 4.69 17.33 -1.21
CA ARG A 30 4.16 16.35 -2.17
C ARG A 30 5.22 15.96 -3.19
N ASP A 31 5.98 16.92 -3.69
CA ASP A 31 7.05 16.72 -4.66
C ASP A 31 8.25 15.94 -4.06
N LEU A 32 8.36 15.83 -2.73
CA LEU A 32 9.36 14.96 -2.09
C LEU A 32 9.00 13.47 -2.13
N HIS A 33 7.73 13.11 -2.39
CA HIS A 33 7.25 11.73 -2.35
C HIS A 33 6.70 11.31 -3.70
N THR A 34 7.24 10.23 -4.26
CA THR A 34 6.72 9.66 -5.50
C THR A 34 5.83 8.47 -5.17
N PHE A 35 4.62 8.46 -5.74
CA PHE A 35 3.66 7.39 -5.60
C PHE A 35 3.62 6.60 -6.90
N THR A 36 4.08 5.36 -6.87
CA THR A 36 4.12 4.48 -8.02
C THR A 36 3.25 3.24 -7.74
N PRO A 37 2.35 2.84 -8.64
CA PRO A 37 1.62 1.59 -8.48
C PRO A 37 2.59 0.41 -8.36
N ALA A 38 2.29 -0.56 -7.49
CA ALA A 38 3.15 -1.72 -7.31
C ALA A 38 2.36 -3.00 -6.96
N LEU A 39 2.96 -4.15 -7.24
CA LEU A 39 2.55 -5.46 -6.75
C LEU A 39 3.47 -5.92 -5.63
N LEU A 40 2.88 -6.58 -4.64
CA LEU A 40 3.60 -7.34 -3.64
C LEU A 40 3.25 -8.82 -3.82
N ASP A 41 4.26 -9.65 -4.08
CA ASP A 41 4.11 -11.09 -4.28
C ASP A 41 4.29 -11.90 -3.00
N ASN A 42 3.65 -13.07 -2.94
CA ASN A 42 3.64 -13.96 -1.79
C ASN A 42 2.96 -13.35 -0.56
N TYR A 43 2.00 -12.45 -0.81
CA TYR A 43 1.12 -11.92 0.22
C TYR A 43 -0.32 -11.99 -0.26
N CYS A 44 -1.23 -12.25 0.69
CA CYS A 44 -2.67 -12.22 0.46
C CYS A 44 -3.32 -11.18 1.38
N ARG A 45 -4.30 -10.46 0.84
CA ARG A 45 -5.04 -9.42 1.58
C ARG A 45 -6.31 -10.01 2.16
N HIS A 46 -6.39 -10.05 3.48
CA HIS A 46 -7.54 -10.51 4.24
C HIS A 46 -8.24 -9.35 4.94
N ARG A 47 -9.51 -9.55 5.30
CA ARG A 47 -10.22 -8.62 6.17
C ARG A 47 -9.94 -8.99 7.63
N VAL A 48 -9.59 -7.98 8.44
CA VAL A 48 -9.46 -8.15 9.88
C VAL A 48 -10.85 -8.29 10.49
N ARG A 49 -11.06 -9.33 11.31
CA ARG A 49 -12.36 -9.61 11.91
C ARG A 49 -12.72 -8.48 12.88
N PHE A 50 -13.97 -8.01 12.82
CA PHE A 50 -14.47 -6.86 13.59
C PHE A 50 -13.78 -5.52 13.29
N ALA A 51 -13.08 -5.41 12.15
CA ALA A 51 -12.44 -4.19 11.69
C ALA A 51 -12.77 -3.89 10.23
N ASP A 52 -12.80 -2.60 9.89
CA ASP A 52 -13.02 -2.10 8.53
C ASP A 52 -11.72 -1.86 7.74
N TYR A 53 -10.59 -2.33 8.29
CA TYR A 53 -9.28 -2.24 7.64
C TYR A 53 -8.79 -3.62 7.15
N PRO A 54 -8.11 -3.66 5.98
CA PRO A 54 -7.49 -4.88 5.48
C PRO A 54 -6.16 -5.16 6.20
N GLY A 55 -5.83 -6.44 6.37
CA GLY A 55 -4.50 -6.90 6.79
C GLY A 55 -3.92 -7.83 5.72
N ILE A 56 -2.61 -7.79 5.50
CA ILE A 56 -1.94 -8.78 4.66
C ILE A 56 -1.26 -9.86 5.51
N LEU A 57 -1.24 -11.06 4.97
CA LEU A 57 -0.44 -12.18 5.46
C LEU A 57 0.49 -12.68 4.36
N GLU A 58 1.60 -13.29 4.78
CA GLU A 58 2.49 -14.05 3.91
C GLU A 58 1.76 -15.31 3.43
N GLU A 59 1.53 -15.40 2.12
CA GLU A 59 0.86 -16.52 1.47
C GLU A 59 1.36 -16.66 0.04
N ASP A 60 2.01 -17.79 -0.25
CA ASP A 60 2.58 -18.09 -1.56
C ASP A 60 1.49 -18.26 -2.62
N GLY A 61 1.77 -17.77 -3.83
CA GLY A 61 0.82 -17.83 -4.96
C GLY A 61 -0.24 -16.72 -4.97
N CYS A 62 -0.27 -15.87 -3.93
CA CYS A 62 -1.10 -14.67 -3.89
C CYS A 62 -0.28 -13.40 -4.18
N SER A 63 -0.97 -12.35 -4.64
CA SER A 63 -0.37 -11.04 -4.84
C SER A 63 -1.30 -9.91 -4.41
N VAL A 64 -0.72 -8.86 -3.82
CA VAL A 64 -1.43 -7.67 -3.36
C VAL A 64 -1.02 -6.47 -4.19
N ARG A 65 -2.00 -5.82 -4.80
CA ARG A 65 -1.79 -4.54 -5.49
C ARG A 65 -1.88 -3.38 -4.50
N GLY A 66 -0.93 -2.46 -4.59
CA GLY A 66 -0.85 -1.28 -3.73
C GLY A 66 -0.07 -0.14 -4.37
N ILE A 67 0.42 0.75 -3.53
CA ILE A 67 1.17 1.95 -3.92
C ILE A 67 2.51 1.92 -3.21
N PHE A 68 3.58 1.95 -3.99
CA PHE A 68 4.93 2.18 -3.52
C PHE A 68 5.19 3.67 -3.40
N VAL A 69 5.74 4.07 -2.26
CA VAL A 69 6.05 5.44 -1.93
C VAL A 69 7.54 5.56 -1.65
N THR A 70 8.19 6.50 -2.31
CA THR A 70 9.59 6.86 -2.05
C THR A 70 9.69 8.19 -1.32
N GLY A 71 10.87 8.50 -0.79
CA GLY A 71 11.11 9.79 -0.15
C GLY A 71 10.73 9.84 1.33
N LEU A 72 10.47 8.70 1.98
CA LEU A 72 10.14 8.66 3.39
C LEU A 72 11.38 8.88 4.24
N THR A 73 11.26 9.77 5.23
CA THR A 73 12.28 9.96 6.26
C THR A 73 12.06 8.99 7.42
N SER A 74 13.08 8.78 8.25
CA SER A 74 12.96 8.00 9.49
C SER A 74 11.86 8.53 10.41
N ALA A 75 11.64 9.86 10.44
CA ALA A 75 10.55 10.48 11.18
C ALA A 75 9.16 10.10 10.64
N ASN A 76 9.00 9.98 9.32
CA ASN A 76 7.76 9.50 8.73
C ASN A 76 7.49 8.05 9.11
N LEU A 77 8.52 7.18 9.04
CA LEU A 77 8.42 5.78 9.46
C LEU A 77 8.02 5.64 10.93
N HIS A 78 8.62 6.42 11.82
CA HIS A 78 8.30 6.39 13.24
C HIS A 78 6.84 6.81 13.51
N LYS A 79 6.31 7.77 12.75
CA LYS A 79 4.88 8.16 12.86
C LYS A 79 3.95 7.07 12.36
N LEU A 80 4.33 6.40 11.27
CA LEU A 80 3.58 5.27 10.74
C LEU A 80 3.58 4.11 11.73
N ASP A 81 4.73 3.79 12.32
CA ASP A 81 4.86 2.76 13.35
C ASP A 81 3.98 3.07 14.57
N TYR A 82 4.00 4.31 15.05
CA TYR A 82 3.13 4.76 16.13
C TYR A 82 1.63 4.69 15.79
N PHE A 83 1.28 4.94 14.53
CA PHE A 83 -0.11 4.93 14.06
C PHE A 83 -0.66 3.52 13.86
N GLU A 84 0.12 2.63 13.24
CA GLU A 84 -0.24 1.22 13.02
C GLU A 84 -0.21 0.43 14.33
N GLY A 85 0.62 0.86 15.29
CA GLY A 85 0.72 0.26 16.62
C GLY A 85 1.26 -1.17 16.60
N SER A 86 1.00 -1.91 17.68
CA SER A 86 1.50 -3.28 17.86
C SER A 86 0.73 -4.35 17.09
N GLU A 87 -0.24 -3.96 16.26
CA GLU A 87 -1.04 -4.89 15.44
C GLU A 87 -0.33 -5.30 14.15
N TYR A 88 0.59 -4.47 13.68
CA TYR A 88 1.34 -4.67 12.44
C TYR A 88 2.84 -4.75 12.71
N LYS A 89 3.53 -5.53 11.88
CA LYS A 89 4.98 -5.64 11.88
C LYS A 89 5.53 -5.05 10.60
N GLN A 90 6.52 -4.19 10.74
CA GLN A 90 7.33 -3.73 9.62
C GLN A 90 8.22 -4.86 9.10
N VAL A 91 8.04 -5.20 7.82
CA VAL A 91 8.83 -6.19 7.09
C VAL A 91 9.37 -5.51 5.83
N THR A 92 10.67 -5.68 5.56
CA THR A 92 11.26 -5.22 4.30
C THR A 92 11.17 -6.33 3.28
N THR A 93 10.48 -6.08 2.17
CA THR A 93 10.32 -7.05 1.09
C THR A 93 10.34 -6.37 -0.27
N LYS A 94 10.39 -7.16 -1.33
CA LYS A 94 10.50 -6.69 -2.71
C LYS A 94 9.13 -6.50 -3.32
N VAL A 95 8.89 -5.32 -3.88
CA VAL A 95 7.66 -5.00 -4.62
C VAL A 95 7.99 -4.73 -6.08
N ARG A 96 7.13 -5.20 -6.97
CA ARG A 96 7.23 -4.98 -8.41
C ARG A 96 6.52 -3.69 -8.78
N LEU A 97 7.25 -2.70 -9.28
CA LEU A 97 6.64 -1.43 -9.69
C LEU A 97 5.92 -1.59 -11.03
N PHE A 98 4.88 -0.79 -11.25
CA PHE A 98 4.25 -0.63 -12.55
C PHE A 98 4.32 0.82 -12.98
N HIS A 99 4.67 1.02 -14.23
CA HIS A 99 4.62 2.33 -14.87
C HIS A 99 3.47 2.36 -15.86
N LYS A 100 2.70 3.45 -15.84
CA LYS A 100 1.71 3.70 -16.88
C LYS A 100 2.43 4.25 -18.11
N SER A 101 2.37 3.52 -19.22
CA SER A 101 2.84 3.99 -20.52
C SER A 101 1.66 3.98 -21.48
N GLY A 102 0.96 5.12 -21.57
CA GLY A 102 -0.33 5.20 -22.26
C GLY A 102 -1.43 4.45 -21.51
N ASP A 103 -2.17 3.58 -22.22
CA ASP A 103 -3.22 2.72 -21.67
C ASP A 103 -2.71 1.40 -21.08
N GLU A 104 -1.42 1.10 -21.23
CA GLU A 104 -0.81 -0.14 -20.76
C GLU A 104 -0.03 0.05 -19.45
N GLU A 105 -0.24 -0.85 -18.49
CA GLU A 105 0.58 -0.95 -17.29
C GLU A 105 1.78 -1.85 -17.60
N ILE A 106 2.95 -1.23 -17.76
CA ILE A 106 4.19 -1.97 -18.00
C ILE A 106 4.81 -2.34 -16.67
N GLU A 107 5.12 -3.63 -16.51
CA GLU A 107 5.88 -4.14 -15.37
C GLU A 107 7.27 -3.49 -15.36
N GLY A 108 7.55 -2.80 -14.28
CA GLY A 108 8.77 -2.03 -14.06
C GLY A 108 9.79 -2.78 -13.23
N GLU A 109 10.66 -2.01 -12.58
CA GLU A 109 11.71 -2.53 -11.72
C GLU A 109 11.16 -3.00 -10.36
N THR A 110 11.81 -4.01 -9.78
CA THR A 110 11.52 -4.47 -8.43
C THR A 110 12.35 -3.65 -7.43
N LYS A 111 11.71 -3.10 -6.40
CA LYS A 111 12.39 -2.35 -5.33
C LYS A 111 12.11 -2.91 -3.95
N ASP A 112 13.07 -2.74 -3.05
CA ASP A 112 12.87 -3.00 -1.64
C ASP A 112 11.97 -1.92 -1.02
N ALA A 113 10.94 -2.38 -0.32
CA ALA A 113 9.94 -1.56 0.34
C ALA A 113 9.64 -2.09 1.74
N ILE A 114 9.41 -1.17 2.65
CA ILE A 114 8.84 -1.43 3.96
C ILE A 114 7.35 -1.71 3.79
N VAL A 115 6.88 -2.82 4.35
CA VAL A 115 5.48 -3.23 4.35
C VAL A 115 5.03 -3.53 5.76
N TYR A 116 3.81 -3.12 6.10
CA TYR A 116 3.18 -3.43 7.37
C TYR A 116 2.37 -4.73 7.24
N VAL A 117 2.88 -5.83 7.79
CA VAL A 117 2.25 -7.15 7.75
C VAL A 117 1.49 -7.37 9.06
N TYR A 118 0.27 -7.93 8.99
CA TYR A 118 -0.54 -8.12 10.18
C TYR A 118 0.05 -9.22 11.08
N LEU A 119 0.21 -8.95 12.38
CA LEU A 119 0.88 -9.87 13.29
C LEU A 119 0.01 -11.06 13.71
N ASN A 120 -1.31 -10.89 13.74
CA ASN A 120 -2.20 -11.88 14.35
C ASN A 120 -3.10 -12.59 13.32
N PRO A 121 -2.63 -13.64 12.64
CA PRO A 121 -3.43 -14.36 11.65
C PRO A 121 -4.72 -14.97 12.24
N LYS A 122 -4.80 -15.16 13.56
CA LYS A 122 -6.00 -15.70 14.23
C LYS A 122 -7.14 -14.68 14.36
N ALA A 123 -6.81 -13.39 14.28
CA ALA A 123 -7.80 -12.31 14.27
C ALA A 123 -8.30 -11.99 12.86
N LEU A 124 -7.75 -12.62 11.82
CA LEU A 124 -8.26 -12.52 10.46
C LEU A 124 -9.43 -13.49 10.29
N GLU A 125 -10.46 -13.05 9.58
CA GLU A 125 -11.51 -13.96 9.17
C GLU A 125 -10.93 -14.93 8.14
N ARG A 126 -11.01 -16.23 8.44
CA ARG A 126 -10.77 -17.34 7.48
C ARG A 126 -11.87 -17.44 6.41
N ARG A 127 -12.52 -16.32 6.10
CA ARG A 127 -13.40 -16.26 4.94
C ARG A 127 -12.50 -15.81 3.79
N GLU A 128 -12.33 -16.71 2.82
CA GLU A 128 -11.69 -16.40 1.55
C GLU A 128 -12.31 -15.11 1.05
N TRP A 129 -11.50 -14.05 1.00
CA TRP A 129 -11.90 -12.85 0.31
C TRP A 129 -11.94 -13.25 -1.16
N ASP A 130 -13.14 -13.54 -1.64
CA ASP A 130 -13.36 -14.05 -2.99
C ASP A 130 -12.80 -13.03 -3.99
N PHE A 131 -11.73 -13.43 -4.67
CA PHE A 131 -10.99 -12.61 -5.63
C PHE A 131 -11.93 -12.10 -6.73
N GLU A 132 -13.02 -12.84 -7.01
CA GLU A 132 -14.00 -12.54 -8.04
C GLU A 132 -14.95 -11.40 -7.64
N GLU A 133 -15.41 -11.35 -6.37
CA GLU A 133 -16.29 -10.26 -5.87
C GLU A 133 -15.59 -8.89 -5.87
N PHE A 134 -14.29 -8.82 -5.56
CA PHE A 134 -13.54 -7.56 -5.56
C PHE A 134 -13.12 -7.11 -6.95
N ARG A 135 -12.78 -8.04 -7.85
CA ARG A 135 -12.49 -7.72 -9.25
C ARG A 135 -13.71 -7.06 -9.89
N GLN A 136 -14.90 -7.60 -9.62
CA GLN A 136 -16.19 -7.07 -10.12
C GLN A 136 -16.55 -5.71 -9.49
N GLN A 137 -16.42 -5.53 -8.17
CA GLN A 137 -16.84 -4.27 -7.53
C GLN A 137 -15.84 -3.11 -7.64
N LYS A 138 -14.53 -3.35 -7.71
CA LYS A 138 -13.51 -2.28 -7.69
C LYS A 138 -12.86 -1.97 -9.04
N MET A 139 -13.00 -2.81 -10.08
CA MET A 139 -12.65 -2.38 -11.44
C MET A 139 -13.48 -1.15 -11.86
N LEU A 140 -14.76 -1.07 -11.46
CA LEU A 140 -15.62 0.08 -11.72
C LEU A 140 -15.18 1.41 -11.05
N ARG A 141 -14.30 1.37 -10.04
CA ARG A 141 -13.74 2.58 -9.41
C ARG A 141 -12.38 2.99 -9.98
N TRP A 142 -11.69 2.12 -10.73
CA TRP A 142 -10.47 2.50 -11.48
C TRP A 142 -10.77 2.96 -12.90
N THR A 143 -11.92 2.58 -13.49
CA THR A 143 -12.39 3.10 -14.79
C THR A 143 -13.22 4.39 -14.70
N ARG A 144 -13.31 5.03 -13.52
CA ARG A 144 -14.07 6.27 -13.34
C ARG A 144 -13.30 7.30 -12.50
N GLN A 145 -12.14 7.70 -12.99
CA GLN A 145 -11.70 9.07 -12.77
C GLN A 145 -11.02 9.61 -14.03
N GLY A 146 -11.89 9.93 -15.00
CA GLY A 146 -11.74 10.99 -16.00
C GLY A 146 -10.38 11.15 -16.65
N CYS A 147 -10.23 10.52 -17.81
CA CYS A 147 -9.53 11.19 -18.91
C CYS A 147 -10.22 12.53 -19.16
N GLN A 148 -9.48 13.62 -18.98
CA GLN A 148 -9.65 14.81 -19.79
C GLN A 148 -8.27 15.43 -20.05
N PHE A 149 -7.84 15.23 -21.30
CA PHE A 149 -6.79 15.84 -22.10
C PHE A 149 -5.33 15.54 -21.72
#